data_AF-A0A929IJW5-F1
#
_entry.id   AF-A0A929IJW5-F1
#
_cell.length_a   1.000
_cell.length_b   1.000
_cell.length_c   1.000
_cell.angle_alpha   90.00
_cell.angle_beta   90.00
_cell.angle_gamma   90.00
#
_symmetry.space_group_name_H-M   'P 1'
#
loop_
_entity.id
_entity.type
_entity.pdbx_description
1 polymer ?
#
loop_
_entity_poly.entity_id
_entity_poly.type
_entity_poly.pdbx_seq_one_letter_code
_entity_poly.pdbx_strand_id
1 'polypeptide(L)' 'MTEPCIITVAITGSVPRKEDTPAVPVTVSEQIESTQEALEAGASIV' A
#
# COMPACT_ATOMS: atom_id res chain seq x y z
N MET A 1 11.70 14.75 22.98
CA MET A 1 10.49 14.64 22.13
C MET A 1 10.88 13.75 20.97
N THR A 2 10.14 12.67 20.72
CA THR A 2 10.36 11.83 19.53
C THR A 2 9.79 12.55 18.31
N GLU A 3 10.58 12.66 17.24
CA GLU A 3 10.12 13.27 15.99
C GLU A 3 9.12 12.33 15.29
N PRO A 4 7.93 12.80 14.90
CA PRO A 4 6.99 11.98 14.13
C PRO A 4 7.62 11.52 12.82
N CYS A 5 7.42 10.24 12.47
CA CYS A 5 7.88 9.67 11.21
C CYS A 5 6.69 9.48 10.26
N ILE A 6 6.83 9.91 9.01
CA ILE A 6 5.84 9.67 7.96
C ILE A 6 6.12 8.31 7.33
N ILE A 7 5.11 7.45 7.30
CA ILE A 7 5.16 6.15 6.60
C ILE A 7 4.43 6.29 5.26
N THR A 8 5.16 6.11 4.16
CA THR A 8 4.61 6.11 2.80
C THR A 8 4.55 4.68 2.26
N VAL A 9 3.43 4.30 1.64
CA VAL A 9 3.24 2.94 1.10
C VAL A 9 2.85 2.99 -0.37
N ALA A 10 3.79 2.66 -1.27
CA ALA A 10 3.48 2.48 -2.68
C ALA A 10 2.91 1.08 -2.92
N ILE A 11 1.58 0.97 -3.02
CA ILE A 11 0.86 -0.32 -2.95
C ILE A 11 1.00 -1.24 -4.17
N THR A 12 1.27 -0.70 -5.36
CA THR A 12 1.37 -1.50 -6.62
C THR A 12 2.68 -1.23 -7.37
N GLY A 13 2.89 0.01 -7.83
CA GLY A 13 3.99 0.35 -8.74
C GLY A 13 3.80 -0.19 -10.16
N SER A 14 4.83 -0.04 -11.00
CA SER A 14 4.80 -0.41 -12.43
C SER A 14 5.52 -1.71 -12.78
N VAL A 15 6.28 -2.27 -11.84
CA VAL A 15 7.14 -3.47 -12.04
C VAL A 15 6.46 -4.74 -11.53
N PRO A 16 5.90 -4.80 -10.30
CA PRO A 16 5.33 -6.03 -9.75
C PRO A 16 4.10 -6.53 -10.51
N ARG A 17 3.93 -7.85 -10.55
CA ARG A 17 2.81 -8.56 -11.18
C ARG A 17 2.23 -9.60 -10.22
N LYS A 18 1.01 -10.06 -10.52
CA LYS A 18 0.35 -11.15 -9.77
C LYS A 18 1.15 -12.46 -9.74
N GLU A 19 2.02 -12.69 -10.73
CA GLU A 19 2.92 -13.85 -10.78
C GLU A 19 4.07 -13.76 -9.74
N ASP A 20 4.50 -12.55 -9.38
CA ASP A 20 5.49 -12.34 -8.33
C ASP A 20 4.87 -12.55 -6.95
N THR A 21 3.63 -12.08 -6.77
CA THR A 21 2.80 -12.35 -5.59
C THR A 21 1.32 -12.12 -5.88
N PRO A 22 0.41 -12.98 -5.39
CA PRO A 22 -1.03 -12.76 -5.54
C PRO A 22 -1.53 -11.48 -4.85
N ALA A 23 -0.73 -10.93 -3.93
CA ALA A 23 -1.07 -9.73 -3.16
C ALA A 23 -0.95 -8.41 -3.95
N VAL A 24 -0.31 -8.38 -5.13
CA VAL A 24 -0.20 -7.12 -5.92
C VAL A 24 -1.62 -6.61 -6.26
N PRO A 25 -2.05 -5.43 -5.81
CA PRO A 25 -3.40 -4.94 -6.09
C PRO A 25 -3.46 -4.33 -7.49
N VAL A 26 -4.32 -4.88 -8.37
CA VAL A 26 -4.38 -4.50 -9.79
C VAL A 26 -5.75 -3.93 -10.15
N THR A 27 -6.81 -4.50 -9.62
CA THR A 27 -8.16 -3.97 -9.82
C THR A 27 -8.42 -2.78 -8.91
N VAL A 28 -9.39 -1.94 -9.26
CA VAL A 28 -9.76 -0.76 -8.46
C VAL A 28 -10.16 -1.17 -7.03
N SER A 29 -10.96 -2.23 -6.87
CA SER A 29 -11.37 -2.70 -5.55
C SER A 29 -10.18 -3.19 -4.72
N GLU A 30 -9.26 -3.97 -5.30
CA GLU A 30 -8.05 -4.39 -4.58
C GLU A 30 -7.17 -3.20 -4.16
N GLN A 31 -7.05 -2.19 -5.02
CA GLN A 31 -6.27 -0.98 -4.69
C GLN A 31 -6.92 -0.18 -3.56
N ILE A 32 -8.25 -0.07 -3.53
CA ILE A 32 -8.98 0.60 -2.46
C ILE A 32 -8.79 -0.13 -1.12
N GLU A 33 -9.02 -1.45 -1.10
CA GLU A 33 -8.90 -2.25 0.12
C GLU A 33 -7.45 -2.25 0.64
N SER A 34 -6.46 -2.45 -0.23
CA SER A 34 -5.04 -2.41 0.15
C SER A 34 -4.59 -1.02 0.66
N THR A 35 -5.14 0.06 0.08
CA THR A 35 -4.91 1.43 0.59
C THR A 35 -5.49 1.58 1.99
N GLN A 36 -6.72 1.13 2.22
CA GLN A 36 -7.36 1.20 3.54
C GLN A 36 -6.58 0.40 4.59
N GLU A 37 -6.20 -0.84 4.27
CA GLU A 37 -5.38 -1.69 5.14
C GLU A 37 -4.04 -1.02 5.49
N ALA A 38 -3.38 -0.38 4.52
CA ALA A 38 -2.12 0.35 4.75
C ALA A 38 -2.30 1.54 5.70
N LEU A 39 -3.37 2.32 5.53
CA LEU A 39 -3.69 3.45 6.41
C LEU A 39 -4.02 2.97 7.84
N GLU A 40 -4.80 1.90 7.98
CA GLU A 40 -5.12 1.29 9.29
C GLU A 40 -3.87 0.72 9.98
N ALA A 41 -2.88 0.26 9.20
CA ALA A 41 -1.58 -0.18 9.70
C ALA A 41 -0.60 0.96 10.05
N GLY A 42 -0.98 2.23 9.80
CA GLY A 42 -0.19 3.41 10.18
C GLY A 42 0.50 4.15 9.04
N ALA A 43 0.20 3.81 7.77
CA ALA A 43 0.60 4.66 6.66
C ALA A 43 -0.05 6.04 6.78
N SER A 44 0.71 7.08 6.49
CA SER A 44 0.22 8.46 6.45
C SER A 44 -0.04 8.94 5.02
N ILE A 45 0.55 8.26 4.03
CA ILE A 45 0.45 8.55 2.60
C ILE A 45 0.52 7.21 1.84
N VAL A 46 -0.31 7.03 0.82
CA VAL A 46 -0.34 5.88 -0.10
C VAL A 46 -0.15 6.38 -1.53
#